data_AF-A0A1G1TID6-F1
#
_entry.id   AF-A0A1G1TID6-F1
#
_cell.length_a   1.000
_cell.length_b   1.000
_cell.length_c   1.000
_cell.angle_alpha   90.00
_cell.angle_beta   90.00
_cell.angle_gamma   90.00
#
_symmetry.space_group_name_H-M   'P 1'
#
loop_
_entity.id
_entity.type
_entity.pdbx_description
1 polymer ?
#
loop_
_entity_poly.entity_id
_entity_poly.type
_entity_poly.pdbx_seq_one_letter_code
_entity_poly.pdbx_strand_id
1 'polypeptide(L)'
;MASNLDYLASALEPLEEKVKAYLQAEEGLRKARLARNDAPREAAARAQSAEEFEQRPATGSYDQAADERQQQYQALHDDLVRLRHEIMEMLPTRDAWVKVNLGYGPSRVGAWAVPGPPAGYELRVVH
;
A
#
# COMPACT_ATOMS: atom_id res chain seq x y z
N MET A 1 34.18 10.99 -1.56
CA MET A 1 33.40 11.60 -0.47
C MET A 1 32.04 11.97 -1.06
N ALA A 2 31.00 11.16 -0.83
CA ALA A 2 29.66 11.40 -1.37
C ALA A 2 29.01 12.56 -0.60
N SER A 3 28.68 13.62 -1.32
CA SER A 3 28.24 14.88 -0.71
C SER A 3 26.78 14.77 -0.25
N ASN A 4 26.40 15.57 0.75
CA ASN A 4 25.09 15.52 1.42
C ASN A 4 23.85 15.76 0.51
N LEU A 5 24.06 16.00 -0.80
CA LEU A 5 23.08 16.39 -1.83
C LEU A 5 22.67 15.26 -2.78
N ASP A 6 23.10 14.01 -2.56
CA ASP A 6 22.82 12.89 -3.48
C ASP A 6 21.32 12.62 -3.75
N TYR A 7 20.40 13.12 -2.91
CA TYR A 7 18.95 13.01 -3.12
C TYR A 7 18.40 13.90 -4.25
N LEU A 8 19.23 14.75 -4.86
CA LEU A 8 18.88 15.52 -6.07
C LEU A 8 19.43 14.89 -7.35
N ALA A 9 20.06 13.72 -7.26
CA ALA A 9 20.52 13.02 -8.44
C ALA A 9 19.31 12.54 -9.26
N SER A 10 19.21 12.95 -10.52
CA SER A 10 18.16 12.48 -11.45
C SER A 10 18.12 10.95 -11.59
N ALA A 11 19.22 10.26 -11.24
CA ALA A 11 19.27 8.80 -11.18
C ALA A 11 18.35 8.19 -10.10
N LEU A 12 17.94 8.97 -9.08
CA LEU A 12 17.04 8.52 -8.01
C LEU A 12 15.57 8.83 -8.29
N GLU A 13 15.26 9.62 -9.32
CA GLU A 13 13.89 9.96 -9.70
C GLU A 13 13.00 8.71 -9.93
N PRO A 14 13.47 7.63 -10.60
CA PRO A 14 12.68 6.41 -10.72
C PRO A 14 12.41 5.72 -9.38
N LEU A 15 13.38 5.76 -8.45
CA LEU A 15 13.21 5.22 -7.10
C LEU A 15 12.17 6.04 -6.32
N GLU A 16 12.20 7.37 -6.45
CA GLU A 16 11.24 8.26 -5.81
C GLU A 16 9.82 8.01 -6.28
N GLU A 17 9.60 7.90 -7.60
CA GLU A 17 8.29 7.57 -8.17
C GLU A 17 7.76 6.23 -7.65
N LYS A 18 8.64 5.21 -7.59
CA LYS A 18 8.27 3.89 -7.08
C LYS A 18 7.93 3.92 -5.59
N VAL A 19 8.70 4.66 -4.77
CA VAL A 19 8.41 4.83 -3.35
C VAL A 19 7.08 5.58 -3.15
N LYS A 20 6.78 6.61 -3.96
CA LYS A 20 5.48 7.30 -3.93
C LYS A 20 4.33 6.33 -4.26
N ALA A 21 4.48 5.54 -5.33
CA ALA A 21 3.49 4.54 -5.71
C ALA A 21 3.29 3.48 -4.61
N TYR A 22 4.37 3.06 -3.95
CA TYR A 22 4.32 2.14 -2.81
C TYR A 22 3.53 2.71 -1.63
N LEU A 23 3.78 3.97 -1.24
CA LEU A 23 3.05 4.62 -0.15
C LEU A 23 1.55 4.80 -0.49
N GLN A 24 1.24 5.13 -1.74
CA GLN A 24 -0.14 5.20 -2.22
C GLN A 24 -0.84 3.83 -2.17
N ALA A 25 -0.15 2.76 -2.58
CA ALA A 25 -0.65 1.40 -2.50
C ALA A 25 -0.87 0.94 -1.05
N GLU A 26 0.04 1.28 -0.12
CA GLU A 26 -0.12 1.04 1.32
C GLU A 26 -1.37 1.73 1.87
N GLU A 27 -1.59 3.00 1.51
CA GLU A 27 -2.78 3.73 1.92
C GLU A 27 -4.06 3.14 1.30
N GLY A 28 -4.02 2.75 0.03
CA GLY A 28 -5.10 2.06 -0.66
C GLY A 28 -5.46 0.74 0.01
N LEU A 29 -4.47 -0.08 0.34
CA LEU A 29 -4.66 -1.35 1.05
C LEU A 29 -5.24 -1.13 2.45
N ARG A 30 -4.78 -0.09 3.17
CA ARG A 30 -5.35 0.30 4.47
C ARG A 30 -6.83 0.67 4.34
N LYS A 31 -7.20 1.48 3.35
CA LYS A 31 -8.59 1.86 3.07
C LYS A 31 -9.44 0.65 2.70
N ALA A 32 -8.95 -0.23 1.82
CA ALA A 32 -9.65 -1.45 1.44
C ALA A 32 -9.88 -2.39 2.64
N ARG A 33 -8.89 -2.50 3.54
CA ARG A 33 -9.02 -3.28 4.78
C ARG A 33 -10.09 -2.70 5.71
N LEU A 34 -10.15 -1.37 5.86
CA LEU A 34 -11.19 -0.71 6.65
C LEU A 34 -12.57 -0.93 6.05
N ALA A 35 -12.73 -0.71 4.73
CA ALA A 35 -13.98 -0.95 4.02
C ALA A 35 -14.49 -2.39 4.18
N ARG A 36 -13.58 -3.39 4.19
CA ARG A 36 -13.96 -4.78 4.45
C ARG A 36 -14.48 -5.01 5.88
N ASN A 37 -13.91 -4.31 6.86
CA ASN A 37 -14.34 -4.38 8.26
C ASN A 37 -15.64 -3.62 8.52
N ASP A 38 -15.90 -2.52 7.80
CA ASP A 38 -17.10 -1.70 7.92
C ASP A 38 -18.28 -2.26 7.12
N ALA A 39 -18.05 -3.13 6.13
CA ALA A 39 -19.06 -3.79 5.32
C ALA A 39 -20.26 -4.39 6.10
N PRO A 40 -20.10 -5.11 7.24
CA PRO A 40 -21.24 -5.59 8.02
C PRO A 40 -22.06 -4.47 8.66
N ARG A 41 -21.45 -3.33 9.02
CA ARG A 41 -22.17 -2.14 9.51
C ARG A 41 -22.94 -1.45 8.40
N GLU A 42 -22.34 -1.33 7.21
CA GLU A 42 -23.03 -0.76 6.04
C GLU A 42 -24.19 -1.65 5.57
N ALA A 43 -24.01 -2.97 5.62
CA ALA A 43 -25.08 -3.94 5.33
C ALA A 43 -26.25 -3.80 6.33
N ALA A 44 -25.95 -3.63 7.63
CA ALA A 44 -26.97 -3.39 8.64
C ALA A 44 -27.69 -2.04 8.44
N ALA A 45 -26.95 -0.97 8.11
CA ALA A 45 -27.53 0.34 7.83
C ALA A 45 -28.39 0.33 6.55
N ARG A 46 -27.98 -0.40 5.50
CA ARG A 46 -28.79 -0.61 4.29
C ARG A 46 -30.02 -1.46 4.56
N ALA A 47 -29.92 -2.49 5.40
CA ALA A 47 -31.07 -3.30 5.80
C ALA A 47 -32.11 -2.45 6.54
N GLN A 48 -31.67 -1.60 7.48
CA GLN A 48 -32.57 -0.67 8.21
C GLN A 48 -33.25 0.35 7.27
N SER A 49 -32.53 0.89 6.29
CA SER A 49 -33.11 1.84 5.32
C SER A 49 -33.97 1.15 4.24
N ALA A 50 -33.68 -0.11 3.91
CA ALA A 50 -34.53 -0.96 3.05
C ALA A 50 -35.75 -1.53 3.78
N GLU A 51 -35.81 -1.47 5.12
CA GLU A 51 -37.04 -1.72 5.88
C GLU A 51 -37.98 -0.49 5.86
N GLU A 52 -37.43 0.73 5.73
CA GLU A 52 -38.20 1.98 5.62
C GLU A 52 -38.82 2.20 4.22
N PHE A 53 -38.23 1.62 3.17
CA PHE A 53 -38.76 1.59 1.81
C PHE A 53 -38.96 0.13 1.42
N GLU A 54 -40.18 -0.35 1.15
CA GLU A 54 -40.46 -1.74 0.71
C GLU A 54 -39.83 -2.11 -0.65
N GLN A 55 -38.50 -2.05 -0.76
CA GLN A 55 -37.73 -2.57 -1.86
C GLN A 55 -37.12 -3.88 -1.39
N ARG A 56 -37.64 -4.99 -1.93
CA ARG A 56 -37.00 -6.30 -1.75
C ARG A 56 -35.55 -6.20 -2.21
N PRO A 57 -34.55 -6.52 -1.35
CA PRO A 57 -33.17 -6.54 -1.78
C PRO A 57 -33.00 -7.64 -2.84
N ALA A 58 -32.30 -7.33 -3.93
CA ALA A 58 -31.96 -8.31 -4.96
C ALA A 58 -31.06 -9.39 -4.32
N THR A 59 -31.60 -10.60 -4.16
CA THR A 59 -31.01 -11.73 -3.42
C THR A 59 -29.71 -12.30 -4.00
N GLY A 60 -29.11 -11.67 -5.02
CA GLY A 60 -27.83 -12.09 -5.63
C GLY A 60 -26.73 -11.03 -5.71
N SER A 61 -26.97 -9.78 -5.29
CA SER A 61 -25.98 -8.69 -5.43
C SER A 61 -24.96 -8.63 -4.28
N TYR A 62 -25.30 -9.18 -3.11
CA TYR A 62 -24.43 -9.12 -1.92
C TYR A 62 -23.17 -9.97 -2.04
N ASP A 63 -23.27 -11.17 -2.62
CA ASP A 63 -22.11 -12.06 -2.84
C ASP A 63 -21.13 -11.45 -3.84
N GLN A 64 -21.64 -10.86 -4.93
CA GLN A 64 -20.82 -10.16 -5.94
C GLN A 64 -20.03 -9.01 -5.34
N ALA A 65 -20.68 -8.15 -4.53
CA ALA A 65 -20.00 -7.01 -3.92
C ALA A 65 -18.93 -7.43 -2.89
N ALA A 66 -19.10 -8.58 -2.23
CA ALA A 66 -18.10 -9.12 -1.31
C ALA A 66 -16.89 -9.70 -2.07
N ASP A 67 -17.15 -10.43 -3.15
CA ASP A 67 -16.13 -11.00 -4.02
C ASP A 67 -15.30 -9.91 -4.71
N GLU A 68 -15.94 -8.87 -5.24
CA GLU A 68 -15.25 -7.72 -5.85
C GLU A 68 -14.32 -7.02 -4.85
N ARG A 69 -14.77 -6.79 -3.62
CA ARG A 69 -13.94 -6.19 -2.55
C ARG A 69 -12.75 -7.08 -2.20
N GLN A 70 -12.95 -8.40 -2.17
CA GLN A 70 -11.88 -9.35 -1.88
C GLN A 70 -10.84 -9.39 -3.03
N GLN A 71 -11.29 -9.37 -4.29
CA GLN A 71 -10.41 -9.29 -5.46
C GLN A 71 -9.61 -7.99 -5.48
N GLN A 72 -10.25 -6.84 -5.19
CA GLN A 72 -9.57 -5.55 -5.09
C GLN A 72 -8.49 -5.55 -3.99
N TYR A 73 -8.79 -6.13 -2.83
CA TYR A 73 -7.82 -6.27 -1.75
C TYR A 73 -6.60 -7.12 -2.16
N GLN A 74 -6.83 -8.23 -2.86
CA GLN A 74 -5.76 -9.10 -3.35
C GLN A 74 -4.90 -8.38 -4.40
N ALA A 75 -5.53 -7.70 -5.37
CA ALA A 75 -4.80 -6.93 -6.38
C ALA A 75 -3.89 -5.85 -5.76
N LEU A 76 -4.41 -5.08 -4.80
CA LEU A 76 -3.63 -4.07 -4.08
C LEU A 76 -2.48 -4.67 -3.27
N HIS A 77 -2.72 -5.82 -2.64
CA HIS A 77 -1.70 -6.53 -1.89
C HIS A 77 -0.56 -7.02 -2.80
N ASP A 78 -0.90 -7.60 -3.96
CA ASP A 78 0.08 -8.12 -4.91
C ASP A 78 0.88 -6.99 -5.56
N ASP A 79 0.24 -5.87 -5.88
CA ASP A 79 0.91 -4.66 -6.34
C ASP A 79 1.88 -4.11 -5.30
N LEU A 80 1.51 -4.10 -4.02
CA LEU A 80 2.39 -3.68 -2.93
C LEU A 80 3.62 -4.60 -2.83
N VAL A 81 3.43 -5.91 -2.90
CA VAL A 81 4.54 -6.88 -2.87
C VAL A 81 5.48 -6.67 -4.06
N ARG A 82 4.94 -6.45 -5.26
CA ARG A 82 5.71 -6.16 -6.47
C ARG A 82 6.50 -4.86 -6.33
N LEU A 83 5.85 -3.77 -5.92
CA LEU A 83 6.50 -2.47 -5.71
C LEU A 83 7.61 -2.56 -4.67
N ARG A 84 7.40 -3.31 -3.58
CA ARG A 84 8.43 -3.57 -2.57
C ARG A 84 9.66 -4.24 -3.18
N HIS A 85 9.46 -5.25 -4.04
CA HIS A 85 10.56 -5.93 -4.72
C HIS A 85 11.32 -4.99 -5.66
N GLU A 86 10.59 -4.25 -6.49
CA GLU A 86 11.17 -3.28 -7.44
C GLU A 86 12.00 -2.21 -6.69
N ILE A 87 11.47 -1.64 -5.61
CA ILE A 87 12.21 -0.67 -4.79
C ILE A 87 13.47 -1.32 -4.21
N MET A 88 13.37 -2.54 -3.68
CA MET A 88 14.52 -3.25 -3.14
C MET A 88 15.62 -3.47 -4.20
N GLU A 89 15.28 -3.79 -5.44
CA GLU A 89 16.24 -3.94 -6.54
C GLU A 89 16.88 -2.61 -6.98
N MET A 90 16.14 -1.51 -6.86
CA MET A 90 16.62 -0.17 -7.19
C MET A 90 17.50 0.46 -6.10
N LEU A 91 17.50 -0.08 -4.88
CA LEU A 91 18.33 0.46 -3.81
C LEU A 91 19.82 0.23 -4.10
N PRO A 92 20.65 1.29 -4.12
CA PRO A 92 22.09 1.17 -4.38
C PRO A 92 22.84 0.40 -3.29
N THR A 93 22.32 0.42 -2.05
CA THR A 93 22.92 -0.24 -0.90
C THR A 93 21.85 -0.88 -0.03
N ARG A 94 22.18 -2.03 0.57
CA ARG A 94 21.38 -2.68 1.62
C ARG A 94 21.86 -2.21 2.99
N ASP A 95 20.98 -2.31 3.98
CA ASP A 95 21.23 -1.96 5.38
C ASP A 95 21.68 -0.50 5.59
N ALA A 96 21.30 0.39 4.67
CA ALA A 96 21.63 1.80 4.68
C ALA A 96 20.41 2.65 4.29
N TRP A 97 20.40 3.90 4.78
CA TRP A 97 19.41 4.89 4.38
C TRP A 97 19.83 5.58 3.08
N VAL A 98 18.94 5.56 2.10
CA VAL A 98 19.01 6.34 0.88
C VAL A 98 18.06 7.52 1.03
N LYS A 99 18.59 8.73 0.85
CA LYS A 99 17.77 9.94 0.90
C LYS A 99 17.00 10.05 -0.42
N VAL A 100 15.71 10.32 -0.34
CA VAL A 100 14.80 10.45 -1.49
C VAL A 100 13.91 11.68 -1.30
N ASN A 101 13.52 12.33 -2.39
CA ASN A 101 12.61 13.47 -2.34
C ASN A 101 11.15 13.06 -2.65
N LEU A 102 10.37 12.85 -1.60
CA LEU A 102 8.95 12.51 -1.75
C LEU A 102 8.03 13.73 -1.90
N GLY A 103 8.57 14.96 -1.80
CA GLY A 103 7.82 16.21 -2.00
C GLY A 103 7.20 16.81 -0.73
N TYR A 104 7.27 16.15 0.42
CA TYR A 104 6.68 16.62 1.69
C TYR A 104 7.71 16.87 2.81
N GLY A 105 9.01 16.76 2.50
CA GLY A 105 10.10 16.91 3.47
C GLY A 105 11.26 15.94 3.21
N PRO A 106 12.30 15.97 4.06
CA PRO A 106 13.45 15.08 3.94
C PRO A 106 13.03 13.62 4.21
N SER A 107 12.86 12.84 3.14
CA SER A 107 12.46 11.44 3.22
C SER A 107 13.64 10.49 3.04
N ARG A 108 13.53 9.28 3.58
CA ARG A 108 14.56 8.24 3.48
C ARG A 108 13.92 6.88 3.27
N VAL A 109 14.56 6.06 2.46
CA VAL A 109 14.18 4.68 2.21
C VAL A 109 15.39 3.78 2.37
N GLY A 110 15.18 2.55 2.84
CA GLY A 110 16.23 1.53 2.82
C GLY A 110 15.65 0.14 3.02
N ALA A 111 16.50 -0.86 2.89
CA ALA A 111 16.15 -2.26 3.08
C ALA A 111 17.05 -2.86 4.15
N TRP A 112 16.47 -3.35 5.25
CA TRP A 112 17.20 -3.96 6.36
C TRP A 112 17.01 -5.46 6.40
N ALA A 113 18.09 -6.19 6.65
CA ALA A 113 18.02 -7.61 6.93
C ALA A 113 17.23 -7.85 8.23
N VAL A 114 16.21 -8.69 8.17
CA VAL A 114 15.44 -9.11 9.33
C VAL A 114 16.06 -10.40 9.88
N PRO A 115 16.51 -10.43 11.14
CA PRO A 115 16.99 -11.65 11.76
C PRO A 115 15.81 -12.57 12.09
N GLY A 116 15.82 -13.77 11.51
CA GLY A 116 14.83 -14.83 11.78
C GLY A 116 14.28 -15.47 10.49
N PRO A 117 13.74 -16.69 10.54
CA PRO A 117 13.09 -17.31 9.39
C PRO A 117 11.67 -16.73 9.17
N PRO A 118 11.30 -16.35 7.93
CA PRO A 118 12.14 -16.35 6.73
C PRO A 118 13.16 -15.21 6.74
N ALA A 119 14.43 -15.56 6.52
CA ALA A 119 15.50 -14.57 6.40
C ALA A 119 15.23 -13.73 5.14
N GLY A 120 15.12 -12.41 5.30
CA GLY A 120 14.76 -11.54 4.21
C GLY A 120 15.04 -10.08 4.51
N TYR A 121 14.76 -9.23 3.53
CA TYR A 121 14.88 -7.79 3.66
C TYR A 121 13.49 -7.16 3.87
N GLU A 122 13.43 -6.28 4.85
CA GLU A 122 12.29 -5.41 5.13
C GLU A 122 12.58 -4.01 4.57
N LEU A 123 11.67 -3.53 3.73
CA LEU A 123 11.70 -2.15 3.25
C LEU A 123 11.20 -1.23 4.36
N ARG A 124 11.96 -0.19 4.69
CA ARG A 124 11.51 0.86 5.61
C ARG A 124 11.59 2.22 4.93
N VAL A 125 10.53 2.99 5.08
CA VAL A 125 10.41 4.36 4.57
C VAL A 125 10.14 5.29 5.75
N VAL A 126 10.85 6.41 5.80
CA VAL A 126 10.69 7.48 6.79
C VAL A 126 10.42 8.77 6.03
N HIS A 127 9.26 9.39 6.27
CA HIS A 127 8.80 10.61 5.60
C HIS A 127 8.00 11.51 6.54
#